data_AF-A0AA38CSH1-F1
#
_entry.id   AF-A0AA38CSH1-F1
#
_cell.length_a   1.000
_cell.length_b   1.000
_cell.length_c   1.000
_cell.angle_alpha   90.00
_cell.angle_beta   90.00
_cell.angle_gamma   90.00
#
_symmetry.space_group_name_H-M   'P 1'
#
loop_
_entity.id
_entity.type
_entity.pdbx_description
1 polymer ?
#
loop_
_entity_poly.entity_id
_entity_poly.type
_entity_poly.pdbx_seq_one_letter_code
_entity_poly.pdbx_strand_id
1 'polypeptide(L)'
;MDRAWRRLDNGSNNPATPYAQRAKPMVSPLSPYVKAKQLVDKEPERAVALFWAAINAGDRVDSALKDMAIVMKQQNRPEEAIEAIKSLRNRCSDQAQESLDNVLLDLYKRCGRLDDQIALLKHKLNLIHQGLAFNGKRTKTARSQGKKFQVSIEQEATRLLGNLGWAYMQQSNYIAAEAVY
;
A
#
# COMPACT_ATOMS: atom_id res chain seq x y z
N MET A 1 -40.44 49.43 53.75
CA MET A 1 -39.42 50.03 54.64
C MET A 1 -38.63 48.86 55.19
N ASP A 2 -37.68 48.28 54.47
CA ASP A 2 -36.41 48.83 53.97
C ASP A 2 -35.38 49.08 55.08
N ARG A 3 -34.22 48.45 54.89
CA ARG A 3 -32.90 48.57 55.56
C ARG A 3 -32.54 47.68 56.77
N ALA A 4 -31.40 47.04 56.54
CA ALA A 4 -30.18 47.00 57.37
C ALA A 4 -29.92 45.74 58.20
N TRP A 5 -29.05 44.88 57.66
CA TRP A 5 -27.89 44.40 58.41
C TRP A 5 -26.64 44.41 57.51
N ARG A 6 -25.67 45.22 57.92
CA ARG A 6 -24.27 45.22 57.44
C ARG A 6 -23.40 45.17 58.70
N ARG A 7 -22.34 44.35 58.66
CA ARG A 7 -21.06 44.34 59.44
C ARG A 7 -20.77 42.94 60.01
N LEU A 8 -19.55 42.40 60.04
CA LEU A 8 -18.21 42.72 59.50
C LEU A 8 -17.37 41.41 59.57
N ASP A 9 -16.46 41.25 58.60
CA ASP A 9 -15.06 40.74 58.61
C ASP A 9 -14.67 39.57 59.54
N ASN A 10 -13.79 38.64 59.18
CA ASN A 10 -12.48 38.82 58.56
C ASN A 10 -11.86 37.44 58.24
N GLY A 11 -10.97 37.33 57.25
CA GLY A 11 -10.03 36.19 57.16
C GLY A 11 -9.94 35.45 55.83
N SER A 12 -9.23 36.07 54.88
CA SER A 12 -8.26 35.44 53.98
C SER A 12 -8.14 33.90 53.98
N ASN A 13 -8.55 33.24 52.90
CA ASN A 13 -7.59 32.59 51.98
C ASN A 13 -8.36 31.93 50.83
N ASN A 14 -8.19 32.49 49.63
CA ASN A 14 -8.32 31.71 48.41
C ASN A 14 -7.08 30.81 48.35
N PRO A 15 -7.21 29.57 47.87
CA PRO A 15 -6.62 29.40 46.56
C PRO A 15 -7.67 28.85 45.61
N ALA A 16 -7.90 29.64 44.55
CA ALA A 16 -8.51 29.18 43.33
C ALA A 16 -7.85 27.85 42.96
N THR A 17 -8.64 26.77 42.90
CA THR A 17 -8.22 25.50 42.33
C THR A 17 -7.78 25.76 40.89
N PRO A 18 -6.47 25.72 40.56
CA PRO A 18 -6.06 25.68 39.18
C PRO A 18 -6.02 24.19 38.77
N TYR A 19 -6.28 23.90 37.50
CA TYR A 19 -6.16 22.56 36.93
C TYR A 19 -7.34 21.60 37.15
N ALA A 20 -8.55 22.03 36.77
CA ALA A 20 -9.28 21.16 35.84
C ALA A 20 -8.42 21.08 34.57
N GLN A 21 -7.55 20.07 34.50
CA GLN A 21 -6.80 19.77 33.30
C GLN A 21 -7.82 19.45 32.20
N ARG A 22 -8.19 20.47 31.42
CA ARG A 22 -8.67 20.28 30.06
C ARG A 22 -7.71 19.28 29.42
N ALA A 23 -8.18 18.06 29.21
CA ALA A 23 -7.49 17.11 28.35
C ALA A 23 -7.13 17.89 27.08
N LYS A 24 -5.84 18.05 26.77
CA LYS A 24 -5.42 18.48 25.44
C LYS A 24 -5.76 17.32 24.52
N PRO A 25 -6.78 17.35 23.65
CA PRO A 25 -6.85 16.33 22.63
C PRO A 25 -5.88 16.74 21.53
N MET A 26 -5.13 15.75 21.06
CA MET A 26 -4.60 15.69 19.70
C MET A 26 -3.35 16.55 19.43
N VAL A 27 -2.19 16.05 19.90
CA VAL A 27 -1.14 15.85 18.89
C VAL A 27 -1.79 14.94 17.88
N SER A 28 -2.20 15.45 16.71
CA SER A 28 -2.56 14.60 15.59
C SER A 28 -1.42 13.59 15.49
N PRO A 29 -1.61 12.29 15.80
CA PRO A 29 -0.55 11.35 15.53
C PRO A 29 -0.38 11.44 14.02
N LEU A 30 0.77 11.95 13.56
CA LEU A 30 1.07 11.95 12.14
C LEU A 30 0.74 10.54 11.66
N SER A 31 -0.11 10.45 10.64
CA SER A 31 -0.57 9.19 10.09
C SER A 31 0.61 8.20 10.04
N PRO A 32 0.49 6.99 10.63
CA PRO A 32 1.59 6.03 10.65
C PRO A 32 2.21 5.82 9.27
N TYR A 33 1.40 5.87 8.22
CA TYR A 33 1.87 5.86 6.82
C TYR A 33 2.80 7.04 6.49
N VAL A 34 2.40 8.28 6.80
CA VAL A 34 3.23 9.47 6.53
C VAL A 34 4.57 9.39 7.26
N LYS A 35 4.56 8.90 8.51
CA LYS A 35 5.79 8.70 9.29
C LYS A 35 6.68 7.62 8.67
N ALA A 36 6.10 6.51 8.21
CA ALA A 36 6.82 5.45 7.51
C ALA A 36 7.55 6.00 6.27
N LYS A 37 6.87 6.80 5.44
CA LYS A 37 7.44 7.41 4.24
C LYS A 37 8.69 8.26 4.50
N GLN A 38 8.72 9.01 5.61
CA GLN A 38 9.87 9.85 5.97
C GLN A 38 11.10 9.04 6.41
N LEU A 39 10.90 7.79 6.80
CA LEU A 39 11.94 6.91 7.32
C LEU A 39 12.46 5.89 6.30
N VAL A 40 11.86 5.78 5.11
CA VAL A 40 12.25 4.78 4.10
C VAL A 40 13.74 4.79 3.80
N ASP A 41 14.33 5.98 3.59
CA ASP A 41 15.74 6.11 3.23
C ASP A 41 16.69 6.09 4.44
N LYS A 42 16.18 6.38 5.64
CA LYS A 42 17.00 6.55 6.85
C LYS A 42 17.02 5.31 7.74
N GLU A 43 15.86 4.72 7.94
CA GLU A 43 15.60 3.62 8.88
C GLU A 43 14.56 2.66 8.25
N PRO A 44 14.94 1.93 7.18
CA PRO A 44 13.99 1.14 6.38
C PRO A 44 13.27 0.06 7.21
N GLU A 45 13.92 -0.55 8.20
CA GLU A 45 13.28 -1.52 9.08
C GLU A 45 12.17 -0.90 9.96
N ARG A 46 12.42 0.30 10.51
CA ARG A 46 11.39 1.05 11.24
C ARG A 46 10.28 1.52 10.32
N ALA A 47 10.60 1.86 9.06
CA ALA A 47 9.59 2.19 8.07
C ALA A 47 8.66 1.00 7.80
N VAL A 48 9.19 -0.22 7.65
CA VAL A 48 8.39 -1.46 7.51
C VAL A 48 7.47 -1.65 8.72
N ALA A 49 7.99 -1.50 9.95
CA ALA A 49 7.17 -1.61 11.17
C ALA A 49 6.03 -0.57 11.20
N LEU A 50 6.29 0.66 10.75
CA LEU A 50 5.27 1.71 10.68
C LEU A 50 4.25 1.49 9.57
N PHE A 51 4.64 0.89 8.44
CA PHE A 51 3.67 0.48 7.42
C PHE A 51 2.73 -0.61 7.95
N TRP A 52 3.25 -1.59 8.70
CA TRP A 52 2.40 -2.57 9.40
C TRP A 52 1.42 -1.90 10.36
N ALA A 53 1.88 -0.93 11.15
CA ALA A 53 1.02 -0.15 12.03
C ALA A 53 -0.06 0.62 11.26
N ALA A 54 0.30 1.22 10.11
CA ALA A 54 -0.64 1.91 9.24
C ALA A 54 -1.72 0.97 8.71
N ILE A 55 -1.32 -0.20 8.19
CA ILE A 55 -2.22 -1.23 7.69
C ILE A 55 -3.18 -1.68 8.80
N ASN A 56 -2.68 -1.98 9.99
CA ASN A 56 -3.53 -2.41 11.12
C ASN A 56 -4.48 -1.32 11.61
N ALA A 57 -4.09 -0.05 11.53
CA ALA A 57 -4.94 1.10 11.84
C ALA A 57 -5.91 1.50 10.71
N GLY A 58 -5.86 0.84 9.55
CA GLY A 58 -6.66 1.22 8.38
C GLY A 58 -6.17 2.49 7.67
N ASP A 59 -4.97 2.99 8.00
CA ASP A 59 -4.39 4.20 7.45
C ASP A 59 -3.76 3.90 6.07
N ARG A 60 -4.48 4.29 5.01
CA ARG A 60 -4.01 4.21 3.60
C ARG A 60 -3.52 2.81 3.22
N VAL A 61 -4.27 1.78 3.62
CA VAL A 61 -3.92 0.35 3.49
C VAL A 61 -3.33 0.01 2.12
N ASP A 62 -3.99 0.42 1.03
CA ASP A 62 -3.53 0.19 -0.36
C ASP A 62 -2.11 0.72 -0.61
N SER A 63 -1.85 1.97 -0.20
CA SER A 63 -0.54 2.61 -0.40
C SER A 63 0.49 2.04 0.56
N ALA A 64 0.10 1.79 1.81
CA ALA A 64 0.97 1.26 2.84
C ALA A 64 1.49 -0.13 2.49
N LEU A 65 0.62 -1.05 2.05
CA LEU A 65 1.02 -2.41 1.66
C LEU A 65 1.99 -2.40 0.46
N LYS A 66 1.66 -1.62 -0.57
CA LYS A 66 2.50 -1.51 -1.78
C LYS A 66 3.87 -0.93 -1.46
N ASP A 67 3.92 0.18 -0.72
CA ASP A 67 5.18 0.83 -0.38
C ASP A 67 6.01 -0.05 0.58
N MET A 68 5.37 -0.75 1.52
CA MET A 68 6.03 -1.73 2.38
C MET A 68 6.71 -2.83 1.57
N ALA A 69 6.00 -3.42 0.59
CA ALA A 69 6.57 -4.47 -0.25
C ALA A 69 7.77 -3.97 -1.08
N ILE A 70 7.72 -2.73 -1.58
CA ILE A 70 8.85 -2.11 -2.30
C ILE A 70 10.06 -1.94 -1.37
N VAL A 71 9.86 -1.47 -0.13
CA VAL A 71 10.94 -1.33 0.85
C VAL A 71 11.52 -2.69 1.22
N MET A 72 10.67 -3.70 1.48
CA MET A 72 11.13 -5.07 1.76
C MET A 72 11.94 -5.65 0.60
N LYS A 73 11.52 -5.43 -0.66
CA LYS A 73 12.31 -5.80 -1.84
C LYS A 73 13.69 -5.13 -1.84
N GLN A 74 13.76 -3.82 -1.56
CA GLN A 74 15.03 -3.07 -1.52
C GLN A 74 15.96 -3.57 -0.41
N GLN A 75 15.40 -4.05 0.70
CA GLN A 75 16.13 -4.67 1.81
C GLN A 75 16.44 -6.16 1.57
N ASN A 76 16.32 -6.64 0.33
CA ASN A 76 16.55 -8.04 -0.05
C ASN A 76 15.71 -9.05 0.75
N ARG A 77 14.45 -8.70 1.04
CA ARG A 77 13.44 -9.55 1.68
C ARG A 77 12.24 -9.82 0.76
N PRO A 78 12.44 -10.27 -0.49
CA PRO A 78 11.34 -10.39 -1.45
C PRO A 78 10.35 -11.50 -1.10
N GLU A 79 10.77 -12.60 -0.45
CA GLU A 79 9.89 -13.68 -0.01
C GLU A 79 8.90 -13.19 1.04
N GLU A 80 9.38 -12.46 2.04
CA GLU A 80 8.51 -11.86 3.07
C GLU A 80 7.54 -10.84 2.47
N ALA A 81 7.98 -10.07 1.47
CA ALA A 81 7.13 -9.13 0.76
C ALA A 81 5.99 -9.85 0.01
N ILE A 82 6.29 -11.00 -0.63
CA ILE A 82 5.28 -11.83 -1.31
C ILE A 82 4.23 -12.30 -0.30
N GLU A 83 4.66 -12.87 0.82
CA GLU A 83 3.74 -13.40 1.83
C GLU A 83 2.88 -12.29 2.47
N ALA A 84 3.46 -11.11 2.71
CA ALA A 84 2.73 -9.95 3.17
C ALA A 84 1.63 -9.53 2.17
N ILE A 85 1.95 -9.44 0.88
CA ILE A 85 0.95 -9.12 -0.15
C ILE A 85 -0.14 -10.20 -0.22
N LYS A 86 0.23 -11.49 -0.28
CA LYS A 86 -0.73 -12.59 -0.34
C LYS A 86 -1.70 -12.55 0.85
N SER A 87 -1.18 -12.26 2.05
CA SER A 87 -1.97 -12.25 3.29
C SER A 87 -2.86 -11.02 3.47
N LEU A 88 -2.48 -9.87 2.90
CA LEU A 88 -3.13 -8.59 3.18
C LEU A 88 -3.89 -8.00 1.99
N ARG A 89 -3.70 -8.51 0.77
CA ARG A 89 -4.33 -7.90 -0.43
C ARG A 89 -5.86 -7.90 -0.37
N ASN A 90 -6.49 -8.82 0.35
CA ASN A 90 -7.94 -8.82 0.57
C ASN A 90 -8.44 -7.62 1.41
N ARG A 91 -7.55 -6.94 2.13
CA ARG A 91 -7.84 -5.69 2.86
C ARG A 91 -7.68 -4.45 1.99
N CYS A 92 -7.18 -4.60 0.76
CA CYS A 92 -6.99 -3.52 -0.20
C CYS A 92 -8.18 -3.40 -1.14
N SER A 93 -8.37 -2.22 -1.71
CA SER A 93 -9.41 -1.99 -2.72
C SER A 93 -9.16 -2.79 -4.00
N ASP A 94 -10.22 -3.03 -4.78
CA ASP A 94 -10.13 -3.66 -6.10
C ASP A 94 -9.19 -2.89 -7.03
N GLN A 95 -9.21 -1.56 -6.94
CA GLN A 95 -8.34 -0.67 -7.72
C GLN A 95 -6.85 -0.91 -7.43
N ALA A 96 -6.51 -1.29 -6.19
CA ALA A 96 -5.13 -1.54 -5.78
C ALA A 96 -4.61 -2.90 -6.24
N GLN A 97 -5.50 -3.89 -6.47
CA GLN A 97 -5.12 -5.25 -6.83
C GLN A 97 -4.23 -5.28 -8.07
N GLU A 98 -4.56 -4.52 -9.11
CA GLU A 98 -3.73 -4.47 -10.32
C GLU A 98 -2.30 -3.97 -10.03
N SER A 99 -2.16 -3.01 -9.13
CA SER A 99 -0.85 -2.49 -8.73
C SER A 99 -0.06 -3.50 -7.88
N LEU A 100 -0.75 -4.24 -7.01
CA LEU A 100 -0.15 -5.31 -6.19
C LEU A 100 0.29 -6.49 -7.06
N ASP A 101 -0.50 -6.86 -8.06
CA ASP A 101 -0.15 -7.92 -9.03
C ASP A 101 1.12 -7.56 -9.81
N ASN A 102 1.27 -6.30 -10.22
CA ASN A 102 2.50 -5.86 -10.88
C ASN A 102 3.72 -5.92 -9.96
N VAL A 103 3.56 -5.63 -8.66
CA VAL A 103 4.64 -5.80 -7.67
C VAL A 103 4.94 -7.29 -7.46
N LEU A 104 3.92 -8.15 -7.37
CA LEU A 104 4.10 -9.59 -7.25
C LEU A 104 4.86 -10.18 -8.44
N LEU A 105 4.57 -9.76 -9.68
CA LEU A 105 5.30 -10.24 -10.86
C LEU A 105 6.81 -9.92 -10.77
N ASP A 106 7.17 -8.74 -10.28
CA ASP A 106 8.55 -8.32 -10.08
C ASP A 106 9.23 -9.07 -8.92
N LEU A 107 8.51 -9.32 -7.82
CA LEU A 107 8.98 -10.14 -6.71
C LEU A 107 9.17 -11.62 -7.12
N TYR A 108 8.21 -12.23 -7.81
CA TYR A 108 8.33 -13.62 -8.27
C TYR A 108 9.51 -13.79 -9.21
N LYS A 109 9.72 -12.85 -10.13
CA LYS A 109 10.89 -12.84 -11.00
C LYS A 109 12.19 -12.78 -10.19
N ARG A 110 12.24 -11.95 -9.13
CA ARG A 110 13.41 -11.84 -8.25
C ARG A 110 13.69 -13.12 -7.46
N CYS A 111 12.65 -13.83 -7.03
CA CYS A 111 12.76 -15.07 -6.26
C CYS A 111 12.88 -16.33 -7.12
N GLY A 112 12.85 -16.22 -8.46
CA GLY A 112 12.80 -17.40 -9.35
C GLY A 112 11.52 -18.23 -9.23
N ARG A 113 10.43 -17.67 -8.68
CA ARG A 113 9.12 -18.34 -8.52
C ARG A 113 8.35 -18.34 -9.85
N LEU A 114 8.88 -19.05 -10.84
CA LEU A 114 8.36 -19.07 -12.21
C LEU A 114 6.92 -19.54 -12.30
N ASP A 115 6.51 -20.56 -11.51
CA ASP A 115 5.14 -21.07 -11.52
C ASP A 115 4.13 -20.03 -11.03
N ASP A 116 4.42 -19.34 -9.93
CA ASP A 116 3.58 -18.24 -9.42
C ASP A 116 3.51 -17.10 -10.45
N GLN A 117 4.63 -16.79 -11.11
CA GLN A 117 4.68 -15.78 -12.17
C GLN A 117 3.78 -16.16 -13.36
N ILE A 118 3.89 -17.40 -13.86
CA ILE A 118 3.09 -17.93 -14.97
C ILE A 118 1.60 -17.92 -14.61
N ALA A 119 1.25 -18.40 -13.41
CA ALA A 119 -0.13 -18.41 -12.94
C ALA A 119 -0.74 -17.01 -12.91
N LEU A 120 0.01 -16.03 -12.38
CA LEU A 120 -0.46 -14.63 -12.31
C LEU A 120 -0.57 -13.99 -13.69
N LEU A 121 0.39 -14.24 -14.59
CA LEU A 121 0.33 -13.74 -15.97
C LEU A 121 -0.89 -14.29 -16.72
N LYS A 122 -1.17 -15.59 -16.62
CA LYS A 122 -2.37 -16.22 -17.19
C LYS A 122 -3.65 -15.61 -16.62
N HIS A 123 -3.71 -15.41 -15.30
CA HIS A 123 -4.86 -14.79 -14.66
C HIS A 123 -5.11 -13.37 -15.22
N LYS A 124 -4.08 -12.54 -15.32
CA LYS A 124 -4.21 -11.20 -15.90
C LYS A 124 -4.64 -11.21 -17.37
N LEU A 125 -4.15 -12.14 -18.18
CA LEU A 125 -4.60 -12.32 -19.56
C LEU A 125 -6.07 -12.74 -19.61
N ASN A 126 -6.51 -13.63 -18.73
CA ASN A 126 -7.91 -14.01 -18.62
C ASN A 126 -8.81 -12.81 -18.23
N LEU A 127 -8.37 -11.93 -17.32
CA LEU A 127 -9.10 -10.69 -17.01
C LEU A 127 -9.23 -9.78 -18.23
N ILE A 128 -8.21 -9.72 -19.10
CA ILE A 128 -8.29 -8.99 -20.37
C ILE A 128 -9.34 -9.63 -21.28
N HIS A 129 -9.31 -10.94 -21.48
CA HIS A 129 -10.27 -11.65 -22.33
C HIS A 129 -11.72 -11.50 -21.85
N GLN A 130 -11.93 -11.46 -20.54
CA GLN A 130 -13.25 -11.25 -19.93
C GLN A 130 -13.71 -9.78 -19.94
N GLY A 131 -12.88 -8.84 -20.40
CA GLY A 131 -13.18 -7.42 -20.38
C GLY A 131 -13.20 -6.82 -18.96
N LEU A 132 -12.56 -7.47 -18.00
CA LEU A 132 -12.48 -7.02 -16.60
C LEU A 132 -11.20 -6.23 -16.30
N ALA A 133 -10.20 -6.29 -17.18
CA ALA A 133 -9.00 -5.48 -17.07
C ALA A 133 -9.31 -3.97 -17.11
N PHE A 134 -8.50 -3.17 -16.42
CA PHE A 134 -8.63 -1.72 -16.33
C PHE A 134 -10.03 -1.24 -15.88
N ASN A 135 -10.71 -2.04 -15.05
CA ASN A 135 -12.10 -1.82 -14.65
C ASN A 135 -13.06 -1.69 -15.85
N GLY A 136 -12.85 -2.52 -16.87
CA GLY A 136 -13.67 -2.53 -18.09
C GLY A 136 -13.36 -1.41 -19.08
N LYS A 137 -12.28 -0.65 -18.89
CA LYS A 137 -11.88 0.44 -19.81
C LYS A 137 -10.89 -0.05 -20.85
N ARG A 138 -10.98 0.51 -22.06
CA ARG A 138 -10.01 0.22 -23.15
C ARG A 138 -8.59 0.71 -22.89
N THR A 139 -8.43 1.74 -22.05
CA THR A 139 -7.13 2.29 -21.70
C THR A 139 -7.04 2.62 -20.21
N LYS A 140 -5.82 2.61 -19.69
CA LYS A 140 -5.48 3.14 -18.37
C LYS A 140 -4.42 4.22 -18.49
N THR A 141 -4.39 5.12 -17.51
CA THR A 141 -3.28 6.08 -17.38
C THR A 141 -2.14 5.44 -16.60
N ALA A 142 -0.96 5.41 -17.21
CA ALA A 142 0.29 5.03 -16.56
C ALA A 142 1.20 6.25 -16.40
N ARG A 143 2.20 6.13 -15.53
CA ARG A 143 3.23 7.15 -15.33
C ARG A 143 4.61 6.51 -15.38
N SER A 144 5.51 7.11 -16.13
CA SER A 144 6.94 6.75 -16.17
C SER A 144 7.76 8.04 -16.23
N GLN A 145 8.79 8.14 -15.38
CA GLN A 145 9.69 9.31 -15.29
C GLN A 145 8.94 10.66 -15.22
N GLY A 146 7.86 10.71 -14.43
CA GLY A 146 7.01 11.91 -14.27
C GLY A 146 6.02 12.17 -15.41
N LYS A 147 6.18 11.55 -16.58
CA LYS A 147 5.28 11.69 -17.73
C LYS A 147 4.09 10.74 -17.62
N LYS A 148 2.88 11.25 -17.89
CA LYS A 148 1.66 10.43 -17.98
C LYS A 148 1.47 9.98 -19.43
N PHE A 149 1.04 8.75 -19.63
CA PHE A 149 0.69 8.20 -20.93
C PHE A 149 -0.49 7.24 -20.80
N GLN A 150 -1.17 6.97 -21.90
CA GLN A 150 -2.23 5.96 -21.95
C GLN A 150 -1.62 4.61 -22.34
N VAL A 151 -2.08 3.54 -21.69
CA VAL A 151 -1.79 2.15 -22.06
C VAL A 151 -3.10 1.51 -22.47
N SER A 152 -3.15 0.96 -23.68
CA SER A 152 -4.32 0.22 -24.17
C SER A 152 -4.35 -1.22 -23.67
N ILE A 153 -5.52 -1.87 -23.74
CA ILE A 153 -5.67 -3.29 -23.41
C ILE A 153 -4.75 -4.13 -24.30
N GLU A 154 -4.65 -3.81 -25.59
CA GLU A 154 -3.81 -4.53 -26.55
C GLU A 154 -2.33 -4.41 -26.16
N GLN A 155 -1.86 -3.22 -25.81
CA GLN A 155 -0.48 -3.01 -25.34
C GLN A 155 -0.18 -3.80 -24.06
N GLU A 156 -1.12 -3.87 -23.11
CA GLU A 156 -0.96 -4.67 -21.91
C GLU A 156 -1.00 -6.16 -22.20
N ALA A 157 -1.86 -6.63 -23.12
CA ALA A 157 -1.92 -8.02 -23.55
C ALA A 157 -0.59 -8.46 -24.17
N THR A 158 -0.05 -7.68 -25.13
CA THR A 158 1.27 -7.95 -25.73
C THR A 158 2.38 -8.02 -24.68
N ARG A 159 2.39 -7.08 -23.72
CA ARG A 159 3.36 -7.08 -22.62
C ARG A 159 3.26 -8.33 -21.75
N LEU A 160 2.04 -8.75 -21.42
CA LEU A 160 1.81 -9.93 -20.59
C LEU A 160 2.18 -11.24 -21.33
N LEU A 161 1.85 -11.35 -22.62
CA LEU A 161 2.23 -12.47 -23.47
C LEU A 161 3.76 -12.60 -23.59
N GLY A 162 4.47 -11.50 -23.88
CA GLY A 162 5.93 -11.50 -23.93
C GLY A 162 6.57 -11.92 -22.60
N ASN A 163 6.04 -11.44 -21.47
CA ASN A 163 6.49 -11.88 -20.14
C ASN A 163 6.20 -13.36 -19.87
N LEU A 164 5.08 -13.88 -20.37
CA LEU A 164 4.68 -15.27 -20.22
C LEU A 164 5.58 -16.18 -21.06
N GLY A 165 5.87 -15.79 -22.30
CA GLY A 165 6.83 -16.48 -23.16
C GLY A 165 8.21 -16.53 -22.51
N TRP A 166 8.70 -15.40 -21.98
CA TRP A 166 9.96 -15.38 -21.23
C TRP A 166 9.96 -16.35 -20.05
N ALA A 167 8.89 -16.37 -19.24
CA ALA A 167 8.81 -17.26 -18.09
C ALA A 167 8.82 -18.75 -18.51
N TYR A 168 8.14 -19.12 -19.60
CA TYR A 168 8.21 -20.48 -20.15
C TYR A 168 9.60 -20.84 -20.69
N MET A 169 10.29 -19.90 -21.33
CA MET A 169 11.68 -20.12 -21.75
C MET A 169 12.60 -20.41 -20.55
N GLN A 170 12.39 -19.74 -19.41
CA GLN A 170 13.14 -20.03 -18.18
C GLN A 170 12.85 -21.43 -17.60
N GLN A 171 11.68 -22.01 -17.89
CA GLN A 171 11.33 -23.39 -17.53
C GLN A 171 11.76 -24.42 -18.60
N SER A 172 12.48 -24.01 -19.65
CA SER A 172 12.77 -24.84 -20.83
C SER A 172 11.51 -25.39 -21.53
N ASN A 173 10.35 -24.76 -21.33
CA ASN A 173 9.11 -25.12 -22.00
C ASN A 173 8.96 -24.32 -23.30
N TYR A 174 9.78 -24.67 -24.30
CA TYR A 174 9.86 -23.94 -25.56
C TYR A 174 8.56 -24.01 -26.38
N ILE A 175 7.83 -25.12 -26.29
CA ILE A 175 6.53 -25.29 -26.96
C ILE A 175 5.53 -24.27 -26.43
N ALA A 176 5.42 -24.14 -25.11
CA ALA A 176 4.51 -23.16 -24.51
C ALA A 176 4.99 -21.73 -24.73
N ALA A 177 6.30 -21.50 -24.78
CA ALA A 177 6.88 -20.19 -25.09
C ALA A 177 6.56 -19.74 -26.52
N GLU A 178 6.69 -20.64 -27.51
CA GLU A 178 6.34 -20.38 -28.91
C GLU A 178 4.84 -20.11 -29.08
N ALA A 179 3.99 -20.87 -28.39
CA ALA A 179 2.54 -20.70 -28.49
C ALA A 179 2.00 -19.34 -27.99
N VAL A 180 2.78 -18.59 -27.21
CA VAL A 180 2.38 -17.29 -26.65
C VAL A 180 3.13 -16.11 -27.28
N TYR A 181 4.03 -16.36 -28.22
CA TYR A 181 4.82 -15.34 -28.93
C TYR A 181 4.18 -14.99 -30.26
#